data_AF-A0A3M2DX99-F1
#
_entry.id   AF-A0A3M2DX99-F1
#
_cell.length_a   1.000
_cell.length_b   1.000
_cell.length_c   1.000
_cell.angle_alpha   90.00
_cell.angle_beta   90.00
_cell.angle_gamma   90.00
#
_symmetry.space_group_name_H-M   'P 1'
#
loop_
_entity.id
_entity.type
_entity.pdbx_description
1 polymer ?
#
loop_
_entity_poly.entity_id
_entity_poly.type
_entity_poly.pdbx_seq_one_letter_code
_entity_poly.pdbx_strand_id
1 'polypeptide(L)'
;MRRRQWLIIAFAVGIAGPALTVEGSSIEELIRAYLAERGADVQLAPPEQLARRYSIDLTGVVPTPEDIEATASMSPAEMFDYFAAKGPMDHTGGEIPYVWVNLLKDADHFLFSNSTQFSQRAHILEFRDQLRRVYAEGWSYQEFVRWALQSQMFLNRFPSAADRANAAFFLFLGRDSFASEVPAGNMWNGWQLRNPNIPASQAETNPDYHVYDYDPANCERPGIVCSAQLWSSVGATPEDAIEMIVSSPLFAEATVDHYWYRFIGQNMPGVDFPDLRRALAKGFIEHNYDVNWLIREITTSPAYTQEMMFR
;
A
#
# COMPACT_ATOMS: atom_id res chain seq x y z
N MET A 1 44.89 26.67 -3.05
CA MET A 1 43.85 27.12 -4.00
C MET A 1 44.08 26.47 -5.37
N ARG A 2 43.38 25.37 -5.68
CA ARG A 2 43.25 24.83 -7.04
C ARG A 2 41.84 24.25 -7.17
N ARG A 3 40.96 24.93 -7.90
CA ARG A 3 39.62 24.46 -8.25
C ARG A 3 39.73 23.52 -9.46
N ARG A 4 39.27 22.28 -9.34
CA ARG A 4 39.02 21.39 -10.48
C ARG A 4 37.57 21.61 -10.92
N GLN A 5 37.36 22.10 -12.13
CA GLN A 5 36.07 22.11 -12.81
C GLN A 5 35.80 20.72 -13.38
N TRP A 6 34.61 20.19 -13.11
CA TRP A 6 34.09 18.99 -13.76
C TRP A 6 33.15 19.42 -14.88
N LEU A 7 33.46 19.01 -16.12
CA LEU A 7 32.54 19.09 -17.25
C LEU A 7 31.66 17.83 -17.22
N ILE A 8 30.35 18.00 -17.15
CA ILE A 8 29.38 16.93 -17.42
C ILE A 8 28.86 17.17 -18.84
N ILE A 9 29.09 16.21 -19.73
CA ILE A 9 28.50 16.17 -21.07
C ILE A 9 27.27 15.26 -20.97
N ALA A 10 26.08 15.84 -21.08
CA ALA A 10 24.83 15.10 -21.22
C ALA A 10 24.53 14.90 -22.71
N PHE A 11 24.45 13.65 -23.16
CA PHE A 11 23.84 13.30 -24.44
C PHE A 11 22.34 13.12 -24.23
N ALA A 12 21.54 14.05 -24.75
CA ALA A 12 20.09 13.92 -24.85
C ALA A 12 19.74 13.47 -26.27
N VAL A 13 19.13 12.29 -26.39
CA VAL A 13 18.35 11.91 -27.58
C VAL A 13 16.89 11.94 -27.15
N GLY A 14 16.23 13.06 -27.42
CA GLY A 14 14.82 13.27 -27.11
C GLY A 14 13.95 13.07 -28.35
N ILE A 15 12.99 12.14 -28.27
CA ILE A 15 11.75 12.25 -29.04
C ILE A 15 10.86 13.18 -28.22
N ALA A 16 10.65 14.40 -28.71
CA ALA A 16 9.86 15.42 -28.03
C ALA A 16 8.37 15.15 -28.24
N GLY A 17 7.74 14.43 -27.30
CA GLY A 17 6.32 14.60 -27.00
C GLY A 17 6.10 15.93 -26.26
N PRO A 18 4.88 16.51 -26.31
CA PRO A 18 4.60 17.76 -25.62
C PRO A 18 4.81 17.57 -24.12
N ALA A 19 5.69 18.38 -23.54
CA ALA A 19 5.91 18.41 -22.09
C ALA A 19 4.63 18.92 -21.41
N LEU A 20 3.81 17.99 -20.90
CA LEU A 20 2.74 18.31 -19.97
C LEU A 20 3.35 19.04 -18.78
N THR A 21 2.93 20.28 -18.54
CA THR A 21 3.29 21.01 -17.34
C THR A 21 2.53 20.39 -16.16
N VAL A 22 3.29 19.74 -15.28
CA VAL A 22 2.82 18.90 -14.16
C VAL A 22 2.23 19.72 -13.01
N GLU A 23 2.56 21.01 -12.91
CA GLU A 23 2.05 21.87 -11.84
C GLU A 23 0.62 22.32 -12.11
N GLY A 24 -0.34 21.59 -11.54
CA GLY A 24 -1.75 21.98 -11.48
C GLY A 24 -2.72 21.15 -12.32
N SER A 25 -2.21 20.21 -13.12
CA SER A 25 -3.07 19.29 -13.88
C SER A 25 -3.77 18.30 -12.94
N SER A 26 -5.06 18.08 -13.14
CA SER A 26 -5.81 17.07 -12.39
C SER A 26 -5.38 15.65 -12.77
N ILE A 27 -5.60 14.68 -11.88
CA ILE A 27 -5.36 13.26 -12.16
C ILE A 27 -6.16 12.82 -13.40
N GLU A 28 -7.39 13.32 -13.55
CA GLU A 28 -8.22 13.08 -14.73
C GLU A 28 -7.55 13.56 -16.02
N GLU A 29 -7.01 14.78 -16.04
CA GLU A 29 -6.32 15.34 -17.21
C GLU A 29 -5.07 14.53 -17.56
N LEU A 30 -4.30 14.11 -16.56
CA LEU A 30 -3.11 13.27 -16.76
C LEU A 30 -3.47 11.91 -17.36
N ILE A 31 -4.56 11.29 -16.91
CA ILE A 31 -5.04 10.02 -17.46
C ILE A 31 -5.57 10.20 -18.89
N ARG A 32 -6.33 11.27 -19.15
CA ARG A 32 -6.81 11.56 -20.51
C ARG A 32 -5.66 11.80 -21.47
N ALA A 33 -4.63 12.53 -21.05
CA ALA A 33 -3.43 12.74 -21.84
C ALA A 33 -2.68 11.42 -22.10
N TYR A 34 -2.56 10.57 -21.08
CA TYR A 34 -1.99 9.23 -21.19
C TYR A 34 -2.72 8.35 -22.23
N LEU A 35 -4.05 8.37 -22.20
CA LEU A 35 -4.91 7.65 -23.14
C LEU A 35 -4.77 8.20 -24.56
N ALA A 36 -4.80 9.53 -24.70
CA ALA A 36 -4.69 10.19 -26.00
C ALA A 36 -3.35 9.91 -26.70
N GLU A 37 -2.23 9.90 -25.97
CA GLU A 37 -0.92 9.56 -26.55
C GLU A 37 -0.86 8.13 -27.11
N ARG A 38 -1.68 7.22 -26.57
CA ARG A 38 -1.79 5.82 -27.05
C ARG A 38 -2.86 5.64 -28.11
N GLY A 39 -3.48 6.72 -28.58
CA GLY A 39 -4.55 6.70 -29.57
C GLY A 39 -5.85 6.10 -29.02
N ALA A 40 -6.00 6.01 -27.70
CA ALA A 40 -7.24 5.59 -27.07
C ALA A 40 -8.15 6.80 -26.88
N ASP A 41 -9.38 6.72 -27.39
CA ASP A 41 -10.43 7.68 -27.09
C ASP A 41 -11.15 7.27 -25.82
N VAL A 42 -11.40 8.22 -24.93
CA VAL A 42 -12.03 7.94 -23.64
C VAL A 42 -13.53 7.78 -23.84
N GLN A 43 -13.96 6.52 -23.97
CA GLN A 43 -15.38 6.16 -24.06
C GLN A 43 -15.86 5.66 -22.71
N LEU A 44 -16.78 6.38 -22.07
CA LEU A 44 -17.37 5.94 -20.81
C LEU A 44 -18.13 4.62 -21.02
N ALA A 45 -17.87 3.63 -20.16
CA ALA A 45 -18.58 2.37 -20.18
C ALA A 45 -20.08 2.58 -19.93
N PRO A 46 -20.96 1.78 -20.57
CA PRO A 46 -22.38 1.80 -20.27
C PRO A 46 -22.67 1.59 -18.77
N PRO A 47 -23.72 2.22 -18.20
CA PRO A 47 -24.02 2.16 -16.77
C PRO A 47 -24.10 0.73 -16.22
N GLU A 48 -24.68 -0.20 -16.96
CA GLU A 48 -24.80 -1.61 -16.58
C GLU A 48 -23.45 -2.33 -16.51
N GLN A 49 -22.48 -1.91 -17.33
CA GLN A 49 -21.13 -2.45 -17.29
C GLN A 49 -20.38 -1.91 -16.08
N LEU A 50 -20.49 -0.60 -15.80
CA LEU A 50 -19.89 0.02 -14.60
C LEU A 50 -20.49 -0.55 -13.32
N ALA A 51 -21.80 -0.72 -13.24
CA ALA A 51 -22.46 -1.32 -12.09
C ALA A 51 -21.92 -2.72 -11.79
N ARG A 52 -21.67 -3.54 -12.81
CA ARG A 52 -21.04 -4.85 -12.64
C ARG A 52 -19.62 -4.76 -12.10
N ARG A 53 -18.81 -3.85 -12.63
CA ARG A 53 -17.42 -3.64 -12.17
C ARG A 53 -17.41 -3.19 -10.70
N TYR A 54 -18.13 -2.13 -10.37
CA TYR A 54 -18.21 -1.62 -9.01
C TYR A 54 -18.76 -2.66 -8.03
N SER A 55 -19.84 -3.36 -8.38
CA SER A 55 -20.38 -4.40 -7.51
C SER A 55 -19.34 -5.49 -7.22
N ILE A 56 -18.67 -6.02 -8.24
CA ILE A 56 -17.68 -7.09 -8.04
C ILE A 56 -16.47 -6.56 -7.27
N ASP A 57 -15.93 -5.40 -7.66
CA ASP A 57 -14.68 -4.89 -7.09
C ASP A 57 -14.83 -4.35 -5.67
N LEU A 58 -16.02 -3.81 -5.34
CA LEU A 58 -16.31 -3.16 -4.06
C LEU A 58 -17.18 -4.01 -3.13
N THR A 59 -17.84 -5.08 -3.60
CA THR A 59 -18.65 -5.93 -2.71
C THR A 59 -18.34 -7.43 -2.84
N GLY A 60 -17.62 -7.82 -3.91
CA GLY A 60 -17.30 -9.22 -4.20
C GLY A 60 -18.45 -10.02 -4.80
N VAL A 61 -19.59 -9.39 -5.10
CA VAL A 61 -20.77 -10.04 -5.68
C VAL A 61 -21.25 -9.36 -6.96
N VAL A 62 -21.98 -10.11 -7.78
CA VAL A 62 -22.62 -9.62 -9.01
C VAL A 62 -23.80 -8.72 -8.63
N PRO A 63 -24.04 -7.58 -9.32
CA PRO A 63 -25.12 -6.66 -8.98
C PRO A 63 -26.48 -7.32 -9.20
N THR A 64 -27.46 -6.98 -8.37
CA THR A 64 -28.85 -7.41 -8.58
C THR A 64 -29.51 -6.60 -9.70
N PRO A 65 -30.67 -7.03 -10.23
CA PRO A 65 -31.45 -6.19 -11.15
C PRO A 65 -31.80 -4.82 -10.55
N GLU A 66 -32.12 -4.76 -9.26
CA GLU A 66 -32.40 -3.51 -8.55
C GLU A 66 -31.16 -2.61 -8.49
N ASP A 67 -29.96 -3.17 -8.32
CA ASP A 67 -28.72 -2.40 -8.38
C ASP A 67 -28.50 -1.76 -9.74
N ILE A 68 -28.76 -2.52 -10.82
CA ILE A 68 -28.64 -2.01 -12.20
C ILE A 68 -29.65 -0.88 -12.44
N GLU A 69 -30.89 -1.03 -11.98
CA GLU A 69 -31.91 0.00 -12.10
C GLU A 69 -31.56 1.26 -11.29
N ALA A 70 -31.13 1.09 -10.03
CA ALA A 70 -30.76 2.20 -9.15
C ALA A 70 -29.58 2.99 -9.70
N THR A 71 -28.61 2.33 -10.32
CA THR A 71 -27.38 2.96 -10.82
C THR A 71 -27.50 3.49 -12.25
N ALA A 72 -28.61 3.23 -12.97
CA ALA A 72 -28.74 3.53 -14.40
C ALA A 72 -28.48 4.99 -14.80
N SER A 73 -28.69 5.94 -13.89
CA SER A 73 -28.48 7.38 -14.11
C SER A 73 -27.39 8.01 -13.24
N MET A 74 -26.70 7.20 -12.42
CA MET A 74 -25.65 7.67 -11.54
C MET A 74 -24.37 7.97 -12.31
N SER A 75 -23.65 9.01 -11.88
CA SER A 75 -22.25 9.21 -12.26
C SER A 75 -21.36 8.10 -11.67
N PRO A 76 -20.14 7.89 -12.21
CA PRO A 76 -19.21 6.91 -11.64
C PRO A 76 -18.93 7.11 -10.15
N ALA A 77 -18.84 8.36 -9.70
CA ALA A 77 -18.66 8.70 -8.29
C ALA A 77 -19.86 8.28 -7.43
N GLU A 78 -21.08 8.53 -7.90
CA GLU A 78 -22.30 8.11 -7.20
C GLU A 78 -22.46 6.58 -7.19
N MET A 79 -22.07 5.89 -8.27
CA MET A 79 -22.04 4.42 -8.30
C MET A 79 -21.03 3.85 -7.30
N PHE A 80 -19.82 4.43 -7.23
CA PHE A 80 -18.84 4.05 -6.22
C PHE A 80 -19.43 4.18 -4.82
N ASP A 81 -19.98 5.35 -4.49
CA ASP A 81 -20.54 5.63 -3.17
C ASP A 81 -21.73 4.69 -2.87
N TYR A 82 -22.57 4.36 -3.87
CA TYR A 82 -23.67 3.41 -3.75
C TYR A 82 -23.21 1.99 -3.36
N PHE A 83 -22.19 1.46 -4.04
CA PHE A 83 -21.69 0.10 -3.76
C PHE A 83 -20.82 0.05 -2.50
N ALA A 84 -20.01 1.08 -2.23
CA ALA A 84 -19.19 1.16 -1.03
C ALA A 84 -20.05 1.27 0.25
N ALA A 85 -21.22 1.91 0.17
CA ALA A 85 -22.15 2.07 1.28
C ALA A 85 -23.13 0.89 1.50
N LYS A 86 -22.99 -0.20 0.74
CA LYS A 86 -23.84 -1.39 0.93
C LYS A 86 -23.71 -1.92 2.37
N GLY A 87 -24.85 -2.21 2.99
CA GLY A 87 -24.89 -2.85 4.30
C GLY A 87 -24.29 -4.26 4.30
N PRO A 88 -24.12 -4.87 5.49
CA PRO A 88 -23.65 -6.25 5.61
C PRO A 88 -24.43 -7.24 4.75
N MET A 89 -23.74 -8.23 4.19
CA MET A 89 -24.32 -9.28 3.35
C MET A 89 -24.02 -10.66 3.92
N ASP A 90 -24.79 -11.67 3.54
CA ASP A 90 -24.67 -13.02 4.12
C ASP A 90 -23.26 -13.62 3.95
N HIS A 91 -22.59 -13.38 2.81
CA HIS A 91 -21.26 -13.93 2.52
C HIS A 91 -20.12 -13.25 3.28
N THR A 92 -20.36 -12.09 3.90
CA THR A 92 -19.32 -11.31 4.58
C THR A 92 -19.19 -11.66 6.06
N GLY A 93 -20.07 -12.53 6.59
CA GLY A 93 -20.09 -12.89 8.01
C GLY A 93 -20.44 -11.72 8.93
N GLY A 94 -21.22 -10.74 8.44
CA GLY A 94 -21.66 -9.57 9.19
C GLY A 94 -20.81 -8.31 9.00
N GLU A 95 -19.74 -8.37 8.20
CA GLU A 95 -18.92 -7.20 7.84
C GLU A 95 -19.53 -6.41 6.66
N ILE A 96 -19.19 -5.14 6.53
CA ILE A 96 -19.52 -4.35 5.34
C ILE A 96 -18.81 -4.95 4.12
N PRO A 97 -19.50 -5.24 2.99
CA PRO A 97 -18.88 -5.87 1.81
C PRO A 97 -17.63 -5.16 1.28
N TYR A 98 -17.64 -3.82 1.30
CA TYR A 98 -16.48 -3.00 0.94
C TYR A 98 -15.26 -3.25 1.80
N VAL A 99 -15.44 -3.29 3.12
CA VAL A 99 -14.36 -3.61 4.06
C VAL A 99 -13.91 -5.05 3.85
N TRP A 100 -14.86 -5.98 3.74
CA TRP A 100 -14.60 -7.41 3.59
C TRP A 100 -13.78 -7.75 2.34
N VAL A 101 -14.17 -7.25 1.17
CA VAL A 101 -13.49 -7.57 -0.10
C VAL A 101 -12.06 -7.01 -0.12
N ASN A 102 -11.86 -5.81 0.43
CA ASN A 102 -10.54 -5.21 0.50
C ASN A 102 -9.62 -5.94 1.49
N LEU A 103 -10.16 -6.40 2.64
CA LEU A 103 -9.41 -7.27 3.55
C LEU A 103 -8.96 -8.58 2.90
N LEU A 104 -9.78 -9.19 2.06
CA LEU A 104 -9.39 -10.40 1.32
C LEU A 104 -8.27 -10.11 0.31
N LYS A 105 -8.40 -9.03 -0.46
CA LYS A 105 -7.37 -8.64 -1.44
C LYS A 105 -6.04 -8.29 -0.76
N ASP A 106 -6.08 -7.69 0.42
CA ASP A 106 -4.87 -7.42 1.21
C ASP A 106 -4.33 -8.66 1.93
N ALA A 107 -5.17 -9.62 2.28
CA ALA A 107 -4.70 -10.89 2.82
C ALA A 107 -3.75 -11.59 1.85
N ASP A 108 -4.04 -11.54 0.54
CA ASP A 108 -3.13 -12.03 -0.49
C ASP A 108 -1.85 -11.19 -0.58
N HIS A 109 -1.95 -9.86 -0.53
CA HIS A 109 -0.78 -8.95 -0.55
C HIS A 109 0.17 -9.20 0.61
N PHE A 110 -0.36 -9.28 1.83
CA PHE A 110 0.40 -9.58 3.04
C PHE A 110 0.69 -11.08 3.21
N LEU A 111 0.31 -11.89 2.23
CA LEU A 111 0.57 -13.33 2.16
C LEU A 111 0.07 -14.08 3.40
N PHE A 112 -1.12 -13.75 3.90
CA PHE A 112 -1.72 -14.43 5.04
C PHE A 112 -1.75 -15.93 4.80
N SER A 113 -1.08 -16.68 5.67
CA SER A 113 -1.03 -18.13 5.59
C SER A 113 -0.95 -18.71 6.99
N ASN A 114 -1.75 -19.74 7.24
CA ASN A 114 -1.67 -20.56 8.45
C ASN A 114 -0.82 -21.83 8.25
N SER A 115 -0.21 -22.00 7.06
CA SER A 115 0.60 -23.18 6.73
C SER A 115 2.01 -23.11 7.32
N THR A 116 2.48 -21.91 7.66
CA THR A 116 3.76 -21.69 8.34
C THR A 116 3.55 -21.69 9.85
N GLN A 117 4.32 -22.51 10.58
CA GLN A 117 4.24 -22.67 12.04
C GLN A 117 4.38 -21.35 12.83
N PHE A 118 4.92 -20.30 12.20
CA PHE A 118 5.23 -19.02 12.83
C PHE A 118 4.11 -17.97 12.70
N SER A 119 3.09 -18.18 11.85
CA SER A 119 1.93 -17.29 11.72
C SER A 119 0.72 -17.94 12.38
N GLN A 120 0.69 -17.88 13.71
CA GLN A 120 -0.47 -18.34 14.46
C GLN A 120 -1.74 -17.61 13.99
N ARG A 121 -2.87 -18.33 13.99
CA ARG A 121 -4.18 -17.79 13.61
C ARG A 121 -4.51 -16.49 14.37
N ALA A 122 -4.15 -16.41 15.65
CA ALA A 122 -4.38 -15.23 16.49
C ALA A 122 -3.71 -13.98 15.91
N HIS A 123 -2.42 -14.05 15.54
CA HIS A 123 -1.69 -12.92 14.98
C HIS A 123 -2.23 -12.47 13.62
N ILE A 124 -2.70 -13.41 12.78
CA ILE A 124 -3.33 -13.09 11.50
C ILE A 124 -4.65 -12.34 11.73
N LEU A 125 -5.46 -12.79 12.70
CA LEU A 125 -6.73 -12.13 13.03
C LEU A 125 -6.50 -10.73 13.59
N GLU A 126 -5.52 -10.55 14.48
CA GLU A 126 -5.14 -9.23 15.00
C GLU A 126 -4.70 -8.30 13.88
N PHE A 127 -3.82 -8.76 12.98
CA PHE A 127 -3.36 -7.98 11.84
C PHE A 127 -4.51 -7.59 10.91
N ARG A 128 -5.41 -8.54 10.62
CA ARG A 128 -6.64 -8.29 9.85
C ARG A 128 -7.50 -7.23 10.55
N ASP A 129 -7.65 -7.30 11.86
CA ASP A 129 -8.50 -6.39 12.62
C ASP A 129 -7.92 -4.97 12.68
N GLN A 130 -6.58 -4.81 12.71
CA GLN A 130 -5.97 -3.49 12.57
C GLN A 130 -6.09 -2.95 11.14
N LEU A 131 -5.88 -3.79 10.13
CA LEU A 131 -6.08 -3.40 8.74
C LEU A 131 -7.53 -3.01 8.46
N ARG A 132 -8.49 -3.68 9.10
CA ARG A 132 -9.92 -3.34 9.00
C ARG A 132 -10.18 -1.87 9.34
N ARG A 133 -9.43 -1.30 10.29
CA ARG A 133 -9.59 0.10 10.72
C ARG A 133 -9.22 1.08 9.63
N VAL A 134 -8.29 0.72 8.73
CA VAL A 134 -7.95 1.54 7.55
C VAL A 134 -9.19 1.74 6.70
N TYR A 135 -9.94 0.67 6.43
CA TYR A 135 -11.13 0.71 5.59
C TYR A 135 -12.38 1.22 6.32
N ALA A 136 -12.58 0.79 7.56
CA ALA A 136 -13.84 1.00 8.29
C ALA A 136 -13.84 2.24 9.21
N GLU A 137 -12.68 2.68 9.68
CA GLU A 137 -12.53 3.71 10.72
C GLU A 137 -11.71 4.92 10.23
N GLY A 138 -11.24 4.90 8.99
CA GLY A 138 -10.45 5.99 8.40
C GLY A 138 -9.04 6.11 8.98
N TRP A 139 -8.47 4.99 9.45
CA TRP A 139 -7.06 4.98 9.84
C TRP A 139 -6.16 5.28 8.66
N SER A 140 -5.13 6.08 8.89
CA SER A 140 -4.10 6.31 7.88
C SER A 140 -3.38 5.01 7.57
N TYR A 141 -3.15 4.73 6.29
CA TYR A 141 -2.34 3.56 5.91
C TYR A 141 -0.92 3.65 6.47
N GLN A 142 -0.38 4.87 6.61
CA GLN A 142 0.93 5.07 7.22
C GLN A 142 0.96 4.63 8.68
N GLU A 143 -0.08 4.95 9.46
CA GLU A 143 -0.23 4.51 10.86
C GLU A 143 -0.35 2.99 10.96
N PHE A 144 -1.16 2.40 10.07
CA PHE A 144 -1.28 0.95 9.97
C PHE A 144 0.08 0.31 9.64
N VAL A 145 0.85 0.82 8.68
CA VAL A 145 2.15 0.25 8.31
C VAL A 145 3.17 0.38 9.44
N ARG A 146 3.18 1.52 10.15
CA ARG A 146 3.96 1.67 11.38
C ARG A 146 3.65 0.54 12.34
N TRP A 147 2.38 0.25 12.60
CA TRP A 147 1.96 -0.87 13.47
C TRP A 147 2.29 -2.25 12.87
N ALA A 148 2.08 -2.44 11.57
CA ALA A 148 2.24 -3.72 10.87
C ALA A 148 3.68 -4.23 10.95
N LEU A 149 4.66 -3.34 10.73
CA LEU A 149 6.10 -3.67 10.77
C LEU A 149 6.61 -4.06 12.17
N GLN A 150 5.82 -3.84 13.20
CA GLN A 150 6.10 -4.22 14.59
C GLN A 150 5.17 -5.31 15.11
N SER A 151 4.21 -5.76 14.29
CA SER A 151 3.27 -6.81 14.65
C SER A 151 3.95 -8.17 14.79
N GLN A 152 3.42 -9.01 15.69
CA GLN A 152 3.85 -10.40 15.82
C GLN A 152 3.63 -11.20 14.53
N MET A 153 2.61 -10.84 13.75
CA MET A 153 2.38 -11.44 12.43
C MET A 153 3.60 -11.24 11.52
N PHE A 154 4.07 -9.99 11.39
CA PHE A 154 5.21 -9.66 10.54
C PHE A 154 6.51 -10.27 11.07
N LEU A 155 6.81 -10.08 12.35
CA LEU A 155 8.08 -10.49 12.96
C LEU A 155 8.28 -12.01 13.01
N ASN A 156 7.20 -12.76 13.21
CA ASN A 156 7.26 -14.21 13.23
C ASN A 156 7.23 -14.81 11.82
N ARG A 157 6.52 -14.17 10.87
CA ARG A 157 6.48 -14.64 9.49
C ARG A 157 7.85 -14.60 8.82
N PHE A 158 8.64 -13.57 9.08
CA PHE A 158 9.96 -13.37 8.50
C PHE A 158 11.02 -13.59 9.59
N PRO A 159 11.62 -14.79 9.70
CA PRO A 159 12.38 -15.17 10.89
C PRO A 159 13.79 -14.55 10.94
N SER A 160 14.36 -14.18 9.79
CA SER A 160 15.68 -13.55 9.73
C SER A 160 15.59 -12.04 9.46
N ALA A 161 16.63 -11.30 9.86
CA ALA A 161 16.78 -9.90 9.51
C ALA A 161 16.65 -9.65 8.01
N ALA A 162 17.34 -10.46 7.20
CA ALA A 162 17.31 -10.33 5.74
C ALA A 162 15.89 -10.54 5.19
N ASP A 163 15.16 -11.53 5.70
CA ASP A 163 13.77 -11.77 5.28
C ASP A 163 12.85 -10.60 5.67
N ARG A 164 13.03 -10.04 6.88
CA ARG A 164 12.25 -8.88 7.34
C ARG A 164 12.52 -7.65 6.50
N ALA A 165 13.79 -7.36 6.21
CA ALA A 165 14.16 -6.26 5.33
C ALA A 165 13.57 -6.45 3.94
N ASN A 166 13.77 -7.62 3.32
CA ASN A 166 13.21 -7.90 2.00
C ASN A 166 11.69 -7.79 1.98
N ALA A 167 11.00 -8.37 2.97
CA ALA A 167 9.55 -8.32 3.04
C ALA A 167 9.04 -6.89 3.26
N ALA A 168 9.67 -6.10 4.15
CA ALA A 168 9.28 -4.72 4.38
C ALA A 168 9.43 -3.88 3.11
N PHE A 169 10.53 -4.05 2.39
CA PHE A 169 10.81 -3.34 1.15
C PHE A 169 9.86 -3.77 0.04
N PHE A 170 9.59 -5.07 -0.08
CA PHE A 170 8.69 -5.60 -1.09
C PHE A 170 7.25 -5.12 -0.84
N LEU A 171 6.75 -5.29 0.39
CA LEU A 171 5.37 -5.00 0.75
C LEU A 171 5.04 -3.50 0.77
N PHE A 172 6.01 -2.65 1.15
CA PHE A 172 5.76 -1.23 1.40
C PHE A 172 6.53 -0.27 0.48
N LEU A 173 7.56 -0.73 -0.22
CA LEU A 173 8.32 0.06 -1.19
C LEU A 173 8.28 -0.54 -2.61
N GLY A 174 7.55 -1.64 -2.82
CA GLY A 174 7.32 -2.25 -4.14
C GLY A 174 8.56 -2.84 -4.80
N ARG A 175 9.62 -3.13 -4.04
CA ARG A 175 10.88 -3.68 -4.55
C ARG A 175 11.62 -4.52 -3.53
N ASP A 176 12.54 -5.37 -3.98
CA ASP A 176 13.46 -6.06 -3.09
C ASP A 176 14.42 -5.08 -2.41
N SER A 177 14.93 -5.47 -1.23
CA SER A 177 15.98 -4.71 -0.56
C SER A 177 17.32 -4.88 -1.27
N PHE A 178 18.12 -3.82 -1.34
CA PHE A 178 19.50 -3.91 -1.81
C PHE A 178 20.39 -4.58 -0.76
N ALA A 179 21.53 -5.15 -1.18
CA ALA A 179 22.49 -5.76 -0.25
C ALA A 179 22.94 -4.79 0.87
N SER A 180 23.02 -3.49 0.58
CA SER A 180 23.35 -2.45 1.57
C SER A 180 22.22 -2.13 2.54
N GLU A 181 20.98 -2.54 2.23
CA GLU A 181 19.77 -2.25 3.01
C GLU A 181 19.36 -3.42 3.91
N VAL A 182 19.84 -4.63 3.63
CA VAL A 182 19.68 -5.82 4.48
C VAL A 182 20.02 -5.57 5.96
N PRO A 183 21.04 -4.77 6.34
CA PRO A 183 21.30 -4.44 7.73
C PRO A 183 20.13 -3.74 8.46
N ALA A 184 19.19 -3.08 7.76
CA ALA A 184 17.95 -2.56 8.36
C ALA A 184 17.14 -3.68 9.03
N GLY A 185 17.21 -4.89 8.46
CA GLY A 185 16.68 -6.11 9.03
C GLY A 185 17.11 -6.38 10.48
N ASN A 186 18.37 -6.04 10.81
CA ASN A 186 18.93 -6.29 12.14
C ASN A 186 18.28 -5.44 13.22
N MET A 187 17.65 -4.32 12.86
CA MET A 187 16.94 -3.48 13.82
C MET A 187 15.77 -4.28 14.42
N TRP A 188 15.01 -5.00 13.61
CA TRP A 188 13.96 -5.90 14.10
C TRP A 188 14.47 -7.14 14.86
N ASN A 189 15.77 -7.47 14.79
CA ASN A 189 16.33 -8.53 15.65
C ASN A 189 16.46 -8.08 17.11
N GLY A 190 16.65 -6.78 17.37
CA GLY A 190 16.69 -6.22 18.73
C GLY A 190 15.34 -6.29 19.45
N TRP A 191 14.26 -6.48 18.71
CA TRP A 191 12.90 -6.68 19.24
C TRP A 191 12.63 -8.09 19.77
N GLN A 192 13.56 -9.04 19.60
CA GLN A 192 13.51 -10.32 20.31
C GLN A 192 14.00 -10.18 21.76
N LEU A 193 13.42 -9.27 22.54
CA LEU A 193 13.58 -9.27 23.98
C LEU A 193 12.23 -9.58 24.60
N ARG A 194 12.05 -10.88 24.84
CA ARG A 194 11.05 -11.41 25.76
C ARG A 194 11.21 -10.69 27.11
N ASN A 195 10.13 -10.18 27.69
CA ASN A 195 10.05 -10.14 29.14
C ASN A 195 10.16 -11.61 29.62
N PRO A 196 11.24 -12.02 30.29
CA PRO A 196 11.40 -13.40 30.72
C PRO A 196 10.33 -13.80 31.75
N ASN A 197 9.61 -12.83 32.33
CA ASN A 197 8.57 -13.06 33.33
C ASN A 197 7.17 -13.26 32.74
N ILE A 198 6.97 -13.09 31.43
CA ILE A 198 5.67 -13.31 30.79
C ILE A 198 5.73 -14.67 30.05
N PRO A 199 5.01 -15.70 30.53
CA PRO A 199 4.93 -16.98 29.85
C PRO A 199 4.37 -16.80 28.44
N ALA A 200 4.88 -17.56 27.46
CA ALA A 200 4.41 -17.51 26.07
C ALA A 200 2.88 -17.68 25.94
N SER A 201 2.26 -18.42 26.86
CA SER A 201 0.81 -18.63 26.91
C SER A 201 -0.01 -17.40 27.35
N GLN A 202 0.64 -16.38 27.94
CA GLN A 202 0.02 -15.10 28.32
C GLN A 202 0.32 -13.98 27.32
N ALA A 203 1.33 -14.17 26.47
CA ALA A 203 1.62 -13.27 25.35
C ALA A 203 0.47 -13.23 24.33
N GLU A 204 -0.17 -14.37 24.10
CA GLU A 204 -1.24 -14.54 23.11
C GLU A 204 -2.58 -13.90 23.52
N THR A 205 -2.73 -13.49 24.78
CA THR A 205 -4.00 -12.92 25.32
C THR A 205 -3.86 -11.52 25.89
N ASN A 206 -2.66 -10.92 25.86
CA ASN A 206 -2.42 -9.59 26.39
C ASN A 206 -2.51 -8.54 25.26
N PRO A 207 -3.51 -7.64 25.25
CA PRO A 207 -3.58 -6.54 24.28
C PRO A 207 -2.42 -5.54 24.42
N ASP A 208 -1.69 -5.53 25.54
CA ASP A 208 -0.46 -4.77 25.74
C ASP A 208 0.79 -5.51 25.24
N TYR A 209 0.65 -6.66 24.56
CA TYR A 209 1.77 -7.38 23.92
C TYR A 209 2.22 -6.71 22.61
N HIS A 210 1.99 -5.40 22.49
CA HIS A 210 2.79 -4.56 21.62
C HIS A 210 4.18 -4.48 22.24
N VAL A 211 5.17 -4.75 21.42
CA VAL A 211 6.56 -4.93 21.80
C VAL A 211 7.12 -3.61 22.34
N TYR A 212 7.19 -3.49 23.67
CA TYR A 212 7.80 -2.35 24.34
C TYR A 212 9.15 -2.69 25.02
N ASP A 213 9.64 -3.92 24.90
CA ASP A 213 10.90 -4.36 25.54
C ASP A 213 12.13 -4.12 24.65
N TYR A 214 12.15 -3.06 23.85
CA TYR A 214 13.41 -2.54 23.32
C TYR A 214 14.20 -1.93 24.48
N ASP A 215 15.22 -2.64 24.95
CA ASP A 215 16.20 -2.12 25.90
C ASP A 215 17.43 -1.60 25.13
N PRO A 216 17.58 -0.27 24.95
CA PRO A 216 18.72 0.32 24.25
C PRO A 216 20.07 -0.04 24.89
N ALA A 217 20.12 -0.41 26.18
CA ALA A 217 21.35 -0.83 26.84
C ALA A 217 21.94 -2.12 26.23
N ASN A 218 21.12 -2.95 25.57
CA ASN A 218 21.62 -4.13 24.86
C ASN A 218 22.38 -3.79 23.57
N CYS A 219 22.13 -2.63 22.99
CA CYS A 219 22.85 -2.13 21.82
C CYS A 219 24.26 -1.61 22.13
N GLU A 220 24.57 -1.42 23.41
CA GLU A 220 25.91 -1.05 23.87
C GLU A 220 26.82 -2.28 24.09
N ARG A 221 26.30 -3.50 23.94
CA ARG A 221 27.08 -4.72 24.12
C ARG A 221 28.10 -4.91 22.98
N PRO A 222 29.37 -5.26 23.29
CA PRO A 222 30.36 -5.54 22.27
C PRO A 222 29.90 -6.63 21.29
N GLY A 223 29.95 -6.33 19.98
CA GLY A 223 29.60 -7.27 18.91
C GLY A 223 28.13 -7.22 18.45
N ILE A 224 27.29 -6.38 19.05
CA ILE A 224 25.91 -6.14 18.59
C ILE A 224 25.88 -4.82 17.81
N VAL A 225 25.35 -4.85 16.59
CA VAL A 225 25.15 -3.65 15.76
C VAL A 225 23.65 -3.38 15.69
N CYS A 226 23.20 -2.36 16.41
CA CYS A 226 21.79 -1.89 16.37
C CYS A 226 21.56 -0.72 15.42
N SER A 227 22.58 -0.28 14.68
CA SER A 227 22.41 0.77 13.68
C SER A 227 22.21 0.19 12.29
N ALA A 228 21.31 0.76 11.50
CA ALA A 228 21.25 0.52 10.07
C ALA A 228 21.42 1.82 9.29
N GLN A 229 21.86 1.69 8.05
CA GLN A 229 21.97 2.81 7.12
C GLN A 229 21.08 2.55 5.91
N LEU A 230 20.14 3.45 5.64
CA LEU A 230 19.24 3.43 4.49
C LEU A 230 19.34 4.75 3.75
N TRP A 231 19.71 4.71 2.47
CA TRP A 231 19.80 5.90 1.60
C TRP A 231 20.46 7.11 2.26
N SER A 232 21.66 6.90 2.82
CA SER A 232 22.45 7.90 3.58
C SER A 232 21.89 8.33 4.95
N SER A 233 20.69 7.89 5.34
CA SER A 233 20.14 8.06 6.69
C SER A 233 20.62 6.92 7.59
N VAL A 234 20.93 7.23 8.86
CA VAL A 234 21.33 6.23 9.87
C VAL A 234 20.25 6.17 10.94
N GLY A 235 19.74 4.96 11.19
CA GLY A 235 18.78 4.67 12.25
C GLY A 235 19.44 3.81 13.31
N ALA A 236 19.03 3.96 14.56
CA ALA A 236 19.54 3.22 15.70
C ALA A 236 18.47 2.35 16.39
N THR A 237 17.19 2.59 16.09
CA THR A 237 16.07 1.81 16.64
C THR A 237 15.12 1.31 15.55
N PRO A 238 14.31 0.26 15.82
CA PRO A 238 13.38 -0.24 14.81
C PRO A 238 12.33 0.78 14.37
N GLU A 239 11.97 1.70 15.26
CA GLU A 239 11.18 2.88 14.93
C GLU A 239 11.88 3.73 13.87
N ASP A 240 13.20 3.94 13.95
CA ASP A 240 13.94 4.64 12.90
C ASP A 240 13.88 3.89 11.56
N ALA A 241 14.00 2.56 11.55
CA ALA A 241 13.84 1.77 10.32
C ALA A 241 12.44 1.88 9.74
N ILE A 242 11.42 1.82 10.59
CA ILE A 242 10.02 2.00 10.21
C ILE A 242 9.84 3.40 9.61
N GLU A 243 10.32 4.45 10.28
CA GLU A 243 10.23 5.82 9.78
C GLU A 243 10.98 6.03 8.48
N MET A 244 12.13 5.37 8.28
CA MET A 244 12.85 5.40 6.99
C MET A 244 12.02 4.80 5.85
N ILE A 245 11.23 3.76 6.12
CA ILE A 245 10.32 3.17 5.15
C ILE A 245 9.14 4.11 4.91
N VAL A 246 8.39 4.47 5.95
CA VAL A 246 7.12 5.20 5.80
C VAL A 246 7.30 6.67 5.39
N SER A 247 8.47 7.25 5.61
CA SER A 247 8.83 8.60 5.15
C SER A 247 9.46 8.60 3.76
N SER A 248 9.71 7.42 3.17
CA SER A 248 10.24 7.33 1.81
C SER A 248 9.23 7.84 0.80
N PRO A 249 9.64 8.61 -0.22
CA PRO A 249 8.77 8.91 -1.36
C PRO A 249 8.24 7.63 -2.04
N LEU A 250 9.03 6.56 -2.02
CA LEU A 250 8.66 5.27 -2.59
C LEU A 250 7.50 4.60 -1.85
N PHE A 251 7.25 4.94 -0.58
CA PHE A 251 6.16 4.36 0.19
C PHE A 251 4.79 4.71 -0.42
N ALA A 252 4.57 6.00 -0.67
CA ALA A 252 3.34 6.47 -1.31
C ALA A 252 3.24 5.95 -2.75
N GLU A 253 4.33 6.00 -3.52
CA GLU A 253 4.37 5.51 -4.89
C GLU A 253 4.08 4.01 -5.00
N ALA A 254 4.67 3.17 -4.15
CA ALA A 254 4.44 1.74 -4.13
C ALA A 254 3.00 1.40 -3.71
N THR A 255 2.46 2.14 -2.75
CA THR A 255 1.06 1.98 -2.35
C THR A 255 0.12 2.32 -3.51
N VAL A 256 0.37 3.43 -4.21
CA VAL A 256 -0.38 3.81 -5.41
C VAL A 256 -0.28 2.75 -6.49
N ASP A 257 0.92 2.26 -6.80
CA ASP A 257 1.13 1.21 -7.81
C ASP A 257 0.36 -0.08 -7.46
N HIS A 258 0.35 -0.48 -6.18
CA HIS A 258 -0.39 -1.64 -5.69
C HIS A 258 -1.90 -1.51 -5.90
N TYR A 259 -2.50 -0.40 -5.44
CA TYR A 259 -3.94 -0.18 -5.61
C TYR A 259 -4.32 0.07 -7.07
N TRP A 260 -3.44 0.70 -7.86
CA TRP A 260 -3.65 0.82 -9.30
C TRP A 260 -3.72 -0.56 -9.96
N TYR A 261 -2.73 -1.42 -9.73
CA TYR A 261 -2.72 -2.78 -10.28
C TYR A 261 -3.95 -3.58 -9.85
N ARG A 262 -4.40 -3.41 -8.59
CA ARG A 262 -5.59 -4.07 -8.06
C ARG A 262 -6.85 -3.79 -8.86
N PHE A 263 -7.10 -2.54 -9.25
CA PHE A 263 -8.36 -2.15 -9.93
C PHE A 263 -8.24 -2.08 -11.45
N ILE A 264 -7.06 -1.72 -11.97
CA ILE A 264 -6.83 -1.60 -13.41
C ILE A 264 -6.34 -2.93 -14.00
N GLY A 265 -5.72 -3.80 -13.19
CA GLY A 265 -5.18 -5.08 -13.64
C GLY A 265 -3.85 -4.98 -14.40
N GLN A 266 -3.22 -3.79 -14.40
CA GLN A 266 -1.95 -3.52 -15.07
C GLN A 266 -1.07 -2.64 -14.21
N ASN A 267 0.25 -2.73 -14.40
CA ASN A 267 1.17 -1.83 -13.73
C ASN A 267 0.93 -0.39 -14.18
N MET A 268 1.19 0.57 -13.30
CA MET A 268 1.25 1.96 -13.70
C MET A 268 2.28 2.15 -14.82
N PRO A 269 2.03 3.06 -15.76
CA PRO A 269 2.99 3.42 -16.81
C PRO A 269 4.16 4.23 -16.23
N GLY A 270 4.96 3.64 -15.33
CA GLY A 270 5.93 4.35 -14.52
C GLY A 270 7.09 4.96 -15.29
N VAL A 271 7.51 4.34 -16.39
CA VAL A 271 8.57 4.87 -17.26
C VAL A 271 8.02 5.91 -18.23
N ASP A 272 6.83 5.63 -18.79
CA ASP A 272 6.26 6.46 -19.85
C ASP A 272 5.53 7.69 -19.29
N PHE A 273 4.94 7.58 -18.09
CA PHE A 273 4.08 8.59 -17.46
C PHE A 273 4.33 8.68 -15.94
N PRO A 274 5.55 9.09 -15.53
CA PRO A 274 5.88 9.26 -14.12
C PRO A 274 5.01 10.33 -13.43
N ASP A 275 4.42 11.25 -14.18
CA ASP A 275 3.62 12.35 -13.65
C ASP A 275 2.31 11.89 -13.03
N LEU A 276 1.67 10.88 -13.61
CA LEU A 276 0.44 10.30 -13.06
C LEU A 276 0.69 9.65 -11.70
N ARG A 277 1.78 8.88 -11.59
CA ARG A 277 2.18 8.25 -10.32
C ARG A 277 2.47 9.31 -9.27
N ARG A 278 3.25 10.33 -9.62
CA ARG A 278 3.61 11.42 -8.70
C ARG A 278 2.37 12.21 -8.25
N ALA A 279 1.41 12.46 -9.15
CA ALA A 279 0.17 13.14 -8.82
C ALA A 279 -0.70 12.33 -7.84
N LEU A 280 -0.89 11.03 -8.10
CA LEU A 280 -1.61 10.15 -7.20
C LEU A 280 -0.92 10.00 -5.84
N ALA A 281 0.40 9.82 -5.82
CA ALA A 281 1.17 9.70 -4.58
C ALA A 281 1.13 10.99 -3.76
N LYS A 282 1.22 12.16 -4.42
CA LYS A 282 1.04 13.46 -3.78
C LYS A 282 -0.36 13.59 -3.18
N GLY A 283 -1.40 13.28 -3.95
CA GLY A 283 -2.79 13.32 -3.47
C GLY A 283 -3.01 12.38 -2.28
N PHE A 284 -2.41 11.18 -2.31
CA PHE A 284 -2.47 10.22 -1.21
C PHE A 284 -1.86 10.78 0.08
N ILE A 285 -0.70 11.44 -0.03
CA ILE A 285 -0.06 12.13 1.12
C ILE A 285 -0.94 13.29 1.62
N GLU A 286 -1.48 14.11 0.71
CA GLU A 286 -2.35 15.24 1.06
C GLU A 286 -3.65 14.81 1.75
N HIS A 287 -4.14 13.60 1.45
CA HIS A 287 -5.27 12.96 2.12
C HIS A 287 -4.84 12.04 3.26
N ASN A 288 -3.70 12.33 3.91
CA ASN A 288 -3.20 11.61 5.10
C ASN A 288 -3.07 10.09 4.90
N TYR A 289 -2.66 9.65 3.71
CA TYR A 289 -2.55 8.25 3.34
C TYR A 289 -3.88 7.48 3.52
N ASP A 290 -5.01 8.12 3.23
CA ASP A 290 -6.33 7.50 3.20
C ASP A 290 -6.49 6.59 1.97
N VAL A 291 -6.57 5.28 2.22
CA VAL A 291 -6.75 4.26 1.19
C VAL A 291 -8.14 4.33 0.55
N ASN A 292 -9.18 4.72 1.30
CA ASN A 292 -10.52 4.84 0.74
C ASN A 292 -10.58 5.97 -0.28
N TRP A 293 -9.92 7.10 0.01
CA TRP A 293 -9.71 8.17 -0.96
C TRP A 293 -8.99 7.66 -2.21
N LEU A 294 -7.88 6.93 -2.05
CA LEU A 294 -7.10 6.43 -3.18
C LEU A 294 -7.89 5.45 -4.06
N ILE A 295 -8.63 4.53 -3.44
CA ILE A 295 -9.50 3.58 -4.13
C ILE A 295 -10.57 4.34 -4.92
N ARG A 296 -11.22 5.32 -4.29
CA ARG A 296 -12.25 6.14 -4.95
C ARG A 296 -11.65 6.87 -6.14
N GLU A 297 -10.54 7.56 -5.97
CA GLU A 297 -9.85 8.32 -7.02
C GLU A 297 -9.51 7.44 -8.23
N ILE A 298 -8.93 6.26 -8.01
CA ILE A 298 -8.60 5.30 -9.08
C ILE A 298 -9.87 4.81 -9.78
N THR A 299 -10.88 4.39 -9.02
CA THR A 299 -12.07 3.74 -9.56
C THR A 299 -13.08 4.72 -10.15
N THR A 300 -12.98 6.02 -9.87
CA THR A 300 -13.76 7.06 -10.57
C THR A 300 -13.02 7.69 -11.74
N SER A 301 -11.76 7.28 -11.98
CA SER A 301 -10.95 7.84 -13.05
C SER A 301 -11.37 7.37 -14.45
N PRO A 302 -10.98 8.08 -15.52
CA PRO A 302 -11.17 7.62 -16.89
C PRO A 302 -10.51 6.28 -17.20
N ALA A 303 -9.43 5.94 -16.50
CA ALA A 303 -8.71 4.67 -16.71
C ALA A 303 -9.58 3.46 -16.31
N TYR A 304 -10.34 3.59 -15.23
CA TYR A 304 -11.24 2.54 -14.74
C TYR A 304 -12.61 2.58 -15.45
N THR A 305 -13.14 3.78 -15.70
CA THR A 305 -14.52 3.96 -16.16
C THR A 305 -14.71 3.79 -17.66
N GLN A 306 -13.62 3.70 -18.44
CA GLN A 306 -13.71 3.47 -19.88
C GLN A 306 -14.30 2.10 -20.27
N GLU A 307 -15.01 2.03 -21.39
CA GLU A 307 -15.68 0.84 -21.93
C GLU A 307 -14.69 -0.31 -22.16
N MET A 308 -13.58 -0.01 -22.81
CA MET A 308 -12.47 -0.94 -22.98
C MET A 308 -11.45 -0.70 -21.87
N MET A 309 -11.58 -1.45 -20.78
CA MET A 309 -10.54 -1.51 -19.76
C MET A 309 -9.25 -2.01 -20.42
N PHE A 310 -8.12 -1.34 -20.16
CA PHE A 310 -6.79 -1.81 -20.56
C PHE A 310 -6.64 -3.30 -20.21
N ARG A 311 -6.70 -4.17 -21.21
CA ARG A 311 -6.44 -5.61 -21.09
C ARG A 311 -5.55 -6.03 -22.24
#